data_AF-A0A3L8RXR4-F1
#
_entry.id   AF-A0A3L8RXR4-F1
#
_cell.length_a   1.000
_cell.length_b   1.000
_cell.length_c   1.000
_cell.angle_alpha   90.00
_cell.angle_beta   90.00
_cell.angle_gamma   90.00
#
_symmetry.space_group_name_H-M   'P 1'
#
loop_
_entity.id
_entity.type
_entity.pdbx_description
1 polymer ?
#
loop_
_entity_poly.entity_id
_entity_poly.type
_entity_poly.pdbx_seq_one_letter_code
_entity_poly.pdbx_strand_id
1 'polypeptide(L)'
;MAHGPGRCRCCGGEAAERGAAWGLYLRIDRQRLQCLNERREGSGATVFRPWEERGDRSQFVESDDDEELLFNIPFTGSVKLKGVIVMGEDGDSHPAELRLFRNIPHMSFDDTAKEPEQSFSLSRDPLGELEYPTKIARFSNVYHLSMHFPKNFGAETTKIFYIGLKGEWTEAHRHEVTICNYEASANPADHKVEQITPQTHFIS
;
A
#
# COMPACT_ATOMS: atom_id res chain seq x y z
N MET A 1 -41.06 44.76 -5.49
CA MET A 1 -41.05 43.48 -6.22
C MET A 1 -39.67 42.87 -6.06
N ALA A 2 -39.63 41.57 -5.80
CA ALA A 2 -38.57 40.89 -5.05
C ALA A 2 -37.28 40.61 -5.86
N HIS A 3 -36.13 40.86 -5.23
CA HIS A 3 -34.85 40.26 -5.62
C HIS A 3 -34.63 39.01 -4.75
N GLY A 4 -34.79 37.83 -5.35
CA GLY A 4 -34.48 36.56 -4.69
C GLY A 4 -32.97 36.27 -4.77
N PRO A 5 -32.29 35.90 -3.67
CA PRO A 5 -30.90 35.50 -3.74
C PRO A 5 -30.79 34.07 -4.30
N GLY A 6 -30.09 33.96 -5.43
CA GLY A 6 -29.72 32.68 -6.03
C GLY A 6 -28.78 31.92 -5.10
N ARG A 7 -29.32 30.87 -4.48
CA ARG A 7 -28.58 29.93 -3.63
C ARG A 7 -27.73 29.01 -4.52
N CYS A 8 -26.45 29.33 -4.68
CA CYS A 8 -25.49 28.42 -5.30
C CYS A 8 -25.34 27.17 -4.43
N ARG A 9 -25.61 26.00 -5.02
CA ARG A 9 -25.59 24.67 -4.37
C ARG A 9 -24.51 23.81 -5.01
N CYS A 10 -23.24 24.20 -4.90
CA CYS A 10 -22.12 23.43 -5.47
C CYS A 10 -20.97 23.12 -4.49
N CYS A 11 -21.04 23.46 -3.20
CA CYS A 11 -19.89 23.27 -2.29
C CYS A 11 -19.79 21.88 -1.63
N GLY A 12 -20.67 20.93 -1.96
CA GLY A 12 -20.72 19.61 -1.30
C GLY A 12 -20.15 18.44 -2.10
N GLY A 13 -20.03 18.56 -3.43
CA GLY A 13 -19.59 17.46 -4.30
C GLY A 13 -18.07 17.22 -4.23
N GLU A 14 -17.28 18.30 -4.26
CA GLU A 14 -15.83 18.21 -4.35
C GLU A 14 -15.19 17.55 -3.11
N ALA A 15 -15.73 17.77 -1.92
CA ALA A 15 -15.24 17.17 -0.69
C ALA A 15 -15.52 15.65 -0.64
N ALA A 16 -16.71 15.23 -1.08
CA ALA A 16 -17.10 13.82 -1.13
C ALA A 16 -16.32 13.04 -2.21
N GLU A 17 -16.13 13.63 -3.40
CA GLU A 17 -15.30 13.05 -4.46
C GLU A 17 -13.82 12.94 -4.03
N ARG A 18 -13.31 13.95 -3.31
CA ARG A 18 -11.97 13.87 -2.71
C ARG A 18 -11.88 12.74 -1.68
N GLY A 19 -12.86 12.59 -0.78
CA GLY A 19 -12.88 11.53 0.22
C GLY A 19 -12.86 10.12 -0.41
N ALA A 20 -13.58 9.92 -1.51
CA ALA A 20 -13.60 8.64 -2.23
C ALA A 20 -12.22 8.25 -2.80
N ALA A 21 -11.39 9.22 -3.20
CA ALA A 21 -10.05 8.97 -3.71
C ALA A 21 -9.09 8.42 -2.63
N TRP A 22 -9.36 8.70 -1.35
CA TRP A 22 -8.58 8.29 -0.18
C TRP A 22 -9.09 7.00 0.47
N GLY A 23 -9.77 6.13 -0.29
CA GLY A 23 -10.42 4.92 0.24
C GLY A 23 -9.50 3.73 0.53
N LEU A 24 -8.19 3.82 0.27
CA LEU A 24 -7.29 2.65 0.43
C LEU A 24 -7.16 2.17 1.88
N TYR A 25 -7.48 3.01 2.88
CA TYR A 25 -7.47 2.62 4.29
C TYR A 25 -8.40 1.43 4.58
N LEU A 26 -9.48 1.25 3.81
CA LEU A 26 -10.41 0.12 3.93
C LEU A 26 -9.80 -1.21 3.45
N ARG A 27 -8.70 -1.15 2.70
CA ARG A 27 -8.03 -2.31 2.10
C ARG A 27 -6.76 -2.71 2.85
N ILE A 28 -6.46 -2.03 3.95
CA ILE A 28 -5.36 -2.36 4.85
C ILE A 28 -5.79 -3.52 5.76
N ASP A 29 -4.95 -4.54 5.86
CA ASP A 29 -5.13 -5.58 6.87
C ASP A 29 -4.62 -5.08 8.22
N ARG A 30 -5.52 -4.47 9.00
CA ARG A 30 -5.21 -3.88 10.32
C ARG A 30 -4.72 -4.88 11.35
N GLN A 31 -5.04 -6.17 11.21
CA GLN A 31 -4.59 -7.20 12.15
C GLN A 31 -3.11 -7.54 11.96
N ARG A 32 -2.61 -7.35 10.74
CA ARG A 32 -1.22 -7.63 10.36
C ARG A 32 -0.37 -6.36 10.19
N LEU A 33 -0.97 -5.19 10.31
CA LEU A 33 -0.25 -3.92 10.31
C LEU A 33 0.67 -3.89 11.53
N GLN A 34 1.93 -3.53 11.29
CA GLN A 34 2.92 -3.34 12.34
C GLN A 34 3.47 -1.93 12.26
N CYS A 35 3.59 -1.26 13.40
CA CYS A 35 4.30 0.01 13.53
C CYS A 35 5.46 -0.22 14.50
N LEU A 36 6.68 0.05 14.04
CA LEU A 36 7.89 -0.07 14.84
C LEU A 36 8.25 1.31 15.41
N ASN A 37 8.78 1.30 16.63
CA ASN A 37 9.08 2.47 17.46
C ASN A 37 7.85 3.32 17.83
N GLU A 38 6.65 2.72 17.89
CA GLU A 38 5.48 3.42 18.44
C GLU A 38 5.45 3.35 19.97
N ARG A 39 5.18 4.49 20.62
CA ARG A 39 5.06 4.61 22.08
C ARG A 39 3.91 3.81 22.68
N ARG A 40 2.82 3.67 21.93
CA ARG A 40 1.63 2.90 22.33
C ARG A 40 1.38 1.85 21.28
N GLU A 41 1.42 0.58 21.69
CA GLU A 41 1.15 -0.54 20.80
C GLU A 41 -0.23 -0.40 20.13
N GLY A 42 -0.24 -0.54 18.80
CA GLY A 42 -1.44 -0.44 17.97
C GLY A 42 -1.88 0.99 17.64
N SER A 43 -1.20 2.03 18.14
CA SER A 43 -1.52 3.42 17.82
C SER A 43 -1.30 3.75 16.34
N GLY A 44 -0.29 3.16 15.70
CA GLY A 44 -0.01 3.30 14.28
C GLY A 44 -1.11 2.77 13.36
N ALA A 45 -1.97 1.87 13.82
CA ALA A 45 -3.13 1.44 13.04
C ALA A 45 -4.27 2.49 13.05
N THR A 46 -4.32 3.33 14.09
CA THR A 46 -5.41 4.30 14.30
C THR A 46 -5.33 5.51 13.38
N VAL A 47 -4.14 5.84 12.87
CA VAL A 47 -3.93 6.99 11.97
C VAL A 47 -4.45 6.76 10.55
N PHE A 48 -4.77 5.52 10.18
CA PHE A 48 -5.38 5.15 8.89
C PHE A 48 -6.90 5.14 8.99
N ARG A 49 -7.53 6.25 8.58
CA ARG A 49 -8.98 6.48 8.76
C ARG A 49 -9.56 7.25 7.57
N PRO A 50 -10.89 7.44 7.47
CA PRO A 50 -11.44 8.20 6.36
C PRO A 50 -10.98 9.67 6.37
N TRP A 51 -10.91 10.23 5.18
CA TRP A 51 -10.54 11.63 4.92
C TRP A 51 -11.37 12.66 5.75
N GLU A 52 -12.62 12.34 6.02
CA GLU A 52 -13.54 13.19 6.79
C GLU A 52 -13.14 13.30 8.27
N GLU A 53 -12.51 12.26 8.81
CA GLU A 53 -12.07 12.19 10.21
C GLU A 53 -10.65 12.72 10.43
N ARG A 54 -9.96 13.18 9.37
CA ARG A 54 -8.56 13.65 9.48
C ARG A 54 -8.36 14.77 10.51
N GLY A 55 -9.39 15.58 10.76
CA GLY A 55 -9.33 16.69 11.72
C GLY A 55 -9.42 16.25 13.19
N ASP A 56 -9.77 14.99 13.47
CA ASP A 56 -9.87 14.48 14.83
C ASP A 56 -8.47 14.22 15.41
N ARG A 57 -7.99 15.05 16.32
CA ARG A 57 -6.67 14.88 16.94
C ARG A 57 -6.65 13.93 18.15
N SER A 58 -7.74 13.19 18.39
CA SER A 58 -7.83 12.26 19.52
C SER A 58 -7.00 10.99 19.30
N GLN A 59 -6.85 10.59 18.03
CA GLN A 59 -6.06 9.44 17.61
C GLN A 59 -4.76 9.91 16.96
N PHE A 60 -3.65 9.40 17.45
CA PHE A 60 -2.31 9.70 16.95
C PHE A 60 -1.36 8.56 17.28
N VAL A 61 -0.27 8.51 16.53
CA VAL A 61 0.91 7.72 16.83
C VAL A 61 2.04 8.68 17.18
N GLU A 62 2.78 8.35 18.22
CA GLU A 62 3.95 9.07 18.69
C GLU A 62 5.08 8.05 18.81
N SER A 63 6.30 8.44 18.45
CA SER A 63 7.46 7.59 18.65
C SER A 63 7.89 7.51 20.12
N ASP A 64 8.54 6.42 20.53
CA ASP A 64 8.87 6.17 21.94
C ASP A 64 10.24 6.72 22.35
N ASP A 65 11.31 6.30 21.65
CA ASP A 65 12.69 6.58 22.05
C ASP A 65 13.30 7.76 21.27
N ASP A 66 13.05 7.79 19.96
CA ASP A 66 13.65 8.74 19.02
C ASP A 66 12.63 9.19 17.95
N GLU A 67 13.05 10.00 16.99
CA GLU A 67 12.18 10.56 15.94
C GLU A 67 11.78 9.56 14.83
N GLU A 68 12.39 8.38 14.79
CA GLU A 68 12.21 7.41 13.73
C GLU A 68 10.93 6.58 13.89
N LEU A 69 10.13 6.44 12.83
CA LEU A 69 8.97 5.56 12.79
C LEU A 69 8.97 4.70 11.53
N LEU A 70 8.56 3.43 11.65
CA LEU A 70 8.44 2.52 10.51
C LEU A 70 7.10 1.78 10.53
N PHE A 71 6.29 2.00 9.49
CA PHE A 71 5.01 1.34 9.31
C PHE A 71 5.15 0.24 8.27
N ASN A 72 4.70 -0.96 8.60
CA ASN A 72 4.55 -2.09 7.69
C ASN A 72 3.06 -2.33 7.45
N ILE A 73 2.60 -2.00 6.24
CA ILE A 73 1.19 -1.92 5.88
C ILE A 73 0.89 -3.03 4.85
N PRO A 74 0.37 -4.18 5.30
CA PRO A 74 -0.14 -5.20 4.39
C PRO A 74 -1.50 -4.78 3.82
N PHE A 75 -1.67 -4.98 2.52
CA PHE A 75 -2.96 -4.82 1.86
C PHE A 75 -3.65 -6.17 1.64
N THR A 76 -4.96 -6.16 1.57
CA THR A 76 -5.79 -7.35 1.26
C THR A 76 -5.78 -7.72 -0.22
N GLY A 77 -5.14 -6.92 -1.07
CA GLY A 77 -5.01 -7.16 -2.51
C GLY A 77 -3.91 -6.31 -3.13
N SER A 78 -3.89 -6.25 -4.46
CA SER A 78 -2.92 -5.42 -5.18
C SER A 78 -3.37 -3.96 -5.19
N VAL A 79 -2.49 -3.06 -4.76
CA VAL A 79 -2.75 -1.62 -4.73
C VAL A 79 -1.87 -0.90 -5.74
N LYS A 80 -2.50 -0.02 -6.52
CA LYS A 80 -1.85 1.03 -7.29
C LYS A 80 -1.88 2.32 -6.51
N LEU A 81 -0.78 2.65 -5.83
CA LEU A 81 -0.65 3.88 -5.04
C LEU A 81 -0.40 5.07 -5.98
N LYS A 82 -1.26 6.08 -5.89
CA LYS A 82 -1.20 7.33 -6.67
C LYS A 82 -0.70 8.51 -5.85
N GLY A 83 -0.96 8.53 -4.54
CA GLY A 83 -0.50 9.59 -3.66
C GLY A 83 -0.65 9.25 -2.20
N VAL A 84 0.06 10.01 -1.37
CA VAL A 84 0.03 9.90 0.09
C VAL A 84 -0.17 11.28 0.71
N ILE A 85 -0.87 11.32 1.84
CA ILE A 85 -0.98 12.49 2.70
C ILE A 85 -0.51 12.10 4.08
N VAL A 86 0.28 12.97 4.70
CA VAL A 86 0.76 12.80 6.07
C VAL A 86 0.44 14.08 6.82
N MET A 87 -0.30 13.95 7.91
CA MET A 87 -0.61 15.05 8.81
C MET A 87 0.10 14.80 10.14
N GLY A 88 1.08 15.64 10.45
CA GLY A 88 1.76 15.65 11.75
C GLY A 88 1.25 16.74 12.69
N GLU A 89 1.97 16.91 13.79
CA GLU A 89 1.73 17.99 14.76
C GLU A 89 2.02 19.37 14.16
N ASP A 90 1.36 20.40 14.69
CA ASP A 90 1.65 21.80 14.37
C ASP A 90 2.89 22.27 15.15
N GLY A 91 4.02 21.62 14.90
CA GLY A 91 5.26 21.82 15.65
C GLY A 91 6.45 21.09 15.04
N ASP A 92 7.53 20.99 15.81
CA ASP A 92 8.77 20.36 15.35
C ASP A 92 8.68 18.82 15.34
N SER A 93 7.69 18.23 16.03
CA SER A 93 7.36 16.79 16.00
C SER A 93 6.75 16.32 14.67
N HIS A 94 6.49 17.23 13.72
CA HIS A 94 5.99 16.86 12.41
C HIS A 94 7.07 16.09 11.63
N PRO A 95 6.75 14.97 10.96
CA PRO A 95 7.74 14.27 10.15
C PRO A 95 8.23 15.18 9.00
N ALA A 96 9.54 15.19 8.75
CA ALA A 96 10.16 16.04 7.73
C ALA A 96 10.57 15.24 6.49
N GLU A 97 10.64 13.91 6.60
CA GLU A 97 10.97 13.03 5.49
C GLU A 97 10.11 11.77 5.53
N LEU A 98 9.71 11.31 4.34
CA LEU A 98 9.01 10.05 4.14
C LEU A 98 9.73 9.25 3.07
N ARG A 99 10.10 8.02 3.40
CA ARG A 99 10.64 7.04 2.46
C ARG A 99 9.64 5.91 2.28
N LEU A 100 9.34 5.59 1.03
CA LEU A 100 8.41 4.53 0.67
C LEU A 100 9.18 3.34 0.11
N PHE A 101 8.84 2.16 0.61
CA PHE A 101 9.31 0.87 0.12
C PHE A 101 8.12 0.00 -0.24
N ARG A 102 8.27 -0.85 -1.24
CA ARG A 102 7.18 -1.73 -1.71
C ARG A 102 7.61 -3.19 -1.63
N ASN A 103 6.64 -4.04 -1.29
CA ASN A 103 6.74 -5.50 -1.32
C ASN A 103 7.88 -6.08 -0.48
N ILE A 104 8.24 -5.42 0.62
CA ILE A 104 9.14 -5.94 1.65
C ILE A 104 8.30 -6.26 2.89
N PRO A 105 7.90 -7.53 3.08
CA PRO A 105 7.15 -7.92 4.27
C PRO A 105 8.05 -7.81 5.51
N HIS A 106 7.48 -7.36 6.63
CA HIS A 106 8.18 -7.27 7.93
C HIS A 106 9.49 -6.49 7.87
N MET A 107 9.48 -5.34 7.19
CA MET A 107 10.66 -4.47 7.09
C MET A 107 11.10 -4.00 8.48
N SER A 108 12.41 -4.07 8.73
CA SER A 108 13.05 -3.59 9.96
C SER A 108 13.86 -2.31 9.72
N PHE A 109 14.38 -1.69 10.78
CA PHE A 109 15.25 -0.50 10.63
C PHE A 109 16.55 -0.81 9.87
N ASP A 110 17.11 -2.01 10.00
CA ASP A 110 18.27 -2.44 9.20
C ASP A 110 17.98 -2.44 7.69
N ASP A 111 16.74 -2.76 7.29
CA ASP A 111 16.33 -2.75 5.89
C ASP A 111 16.21 -1.34 5.31
N THR A 112 16.10 -0.30 6.15
CA THR A 112 15.95 1.10 5.71
C THR A 112 17.20 1.66 5.04
N ALA A 113 18.34 0.96 5.18
CA ALA A 113 19.57 1.26 4.46
C ALA A 113 19.47 0.97 2.95
N LYS A 114 18.46 0.20 2.51
CA LYS A 114 18.19 -0.05 1.08
C LYS A 114 17.68 1.22 0.40
N GLU A 115 17.84 1.28 -0.92
CA GLU A 115 17.31 2.40 -1.69
C GLU A 115 15.77 2.39 -1.63
N PRO A 116 15.12 3.49 -1.17
CA PRO A 116 13.68 3.59 -1.20
C PRO A 116 13.16 3.73 -2.64
N GLU A 117 11.97 3.17 -2.89
CA GLU A 117 11.32 3.30 -4.20
C GLU A 117 11.02 4.76 -4.54
N GLN A 118 10.66 5.54 -3.51
CA GLN A 118 10.50 6.98 -3.60
C GLN A 118 10.64 7.62 -2.23
N SER A 119 11.30 8.77 -2.17
CA SER A 119 11.41 9.61 -0.97
C SER A 119 10.77 10.97 -1.20
N PHE A 120 10.23 11.56 -0.14
CA PHE A 120 9.64 12.88 -0.10
C PHE A 120 10.21 13.69 1.04
N SER A 121 10.55 14.95 0.76
CA SER A 121 10.72 15.97 1.79
C SER A 121 9.34 16.48 2.17
N LEU A 122 8.91 16.19 3.39
CA LEU A 122 7.63 16.63 3.90
C LEU A 122 7.70 18.09 4.35
N SER A 123 6.56 18.77 4.27
CA SER A 123 6.36 20.12 4.79
C SER A 123 5.41 20.04 5.98
N ARG A 124 5.52 20.98 6.92
CA ARG A 124 4.58 21.07 8.04
C ARG A 124 3.17 21.30 7.49
N ASP A 125 2.29 20.33 7.69
CA ASP A 125 0.92 20.35 7.19
C ASP A 125 -0.06 19.91 8.29
N PRO A 126 -0.39 20.80 9.23
CA PRO A 126 -1.29 20.49 10.35
C PRO A 126 -2.76 20.30 9.93
N LEU A 127 -3.09 20.60 8.66
CA LEU A 127 -4.43 20.52 8.07
C LEU A 127 -4.57 19.33 7.10
N GLY A 128 -3.48 18.67 6.73
CA GLY A 128 -3.48 17.50 5.85
C GLY A 128 -3.95 17.82 4.43
N GLU A 129 -3.60 19.01 3.91
CA GLU A 129 -3.96 19.48 2.58
C GLU A 129 -2.92 19.13 1.51
N LEU A 130 -1.69 18.79 1.92
CA LEU A 130 -0.56 18.58 1.03
C LEU A 130 -0.49 17.12 0.56
N GLU A 131 -0.88 16.91 -0.69
CA GLU A 131 -0.77 15.62 -1.37
C GLU A 131 0.64 15.40 -1.93
N TYR A 132 1.23 14.26 -1.62
CA TYR A 132 2.51 13.80 -2.18
C TYR A 132 2.25 12.74 -3.26
N PRO A 133 2.32 13.10 -4.56
CA PRO A 133 2.06 12.16 -5.64
C PRO A 133 3.18 11.13 -5.78
N THR A 134 2.81 9.86 -5.86
CA THR A 134 3.73 8.76 -6.07
C THR A 134 3.92 8.48 -7.57
N LYS A 135 5.09 7.96 -7.95
CA LYS A 135 5.35 7.50 -9.31
C LYS A 135 4.56 6.21 -9.53
N ILE A 136 3.37 6.32 -10.12
CA ILE A 136 2.45 5.20 -10.38
C ILE A 136 3.15 4.00 -11.02
N ALA A 137 4.11 4.22 -11.92
CA ALA A 137 4.89 3.15 -12.56
C ALA A 137 5.67 2.27 -11.57
N ARG A 138 6.15 2.84 -10.45
CA ARG A 138 6.84 2.10 -9.38
C ARG A 138 5.87 1.46 -8.40
N PHE A 139 4.71 2.09 -8.18
CA PHE A 139 3.72 1.66 -7.18
C PHE A 139 2.44 1.08 -7.78
N SER A 140 2.52 0.34 -8.89
CA SER A 140 1.34 -0.22 -9.57
C SER A 140 0.86 -1.56 -9.04
N ASN A 141 1.71 -2.29 -8.31
CA ASN A 141 1.46 -3.63 -7.82
C ASN A 141 2.04 -3.80 -6.40
N VAL A 142 1.43 -3.09 -5.45
CA VAL A 142 1.87 -3.04 -4.04
C VAL A 142 0.97 -3.94 -3.21
N TYR A 143 1.56 -4.95 -2.57
CA TYR A 143 0.88 -5.83 -1.60
C TYR A 143 1.28 -5.51 -0.17
N HIS A 144 2.53 -5.08 0.02
CA HIS A 144 3.05 -4.59 1.28
C HIS A 144 3.67 -3.21 1.02
N LEU A 145 3.23 -2.21 1.76
CA LEU A 145 3.82 -0.86 1.73
C LEU A 145 4.54 -0.64 3.06
N SER A 146 5.81 -0.29 3.00
CA SER A 146 6.53 0.17 4.17
C SER A 146 6.76 1.67 4.07
N MET A 147 6.33 2.40 5.10
CA MET A 147 6.48 3.84 5.23
C MET A 147 7.46 4.13 6.34
N HIS A 148 8.59 4.70 6.00
CA HIS A 148 9.66 5.03 6.93
C HIS A 148 9.76 6.54 7.09
N PHE A 149 9.74 7.00 8.33
CA PHE A 149 9.89 8.39 8.72
C PHE A 149 11.20 8.51 9.51
N PRO A 150 12.33 8.83 8.85
CA PRO A 150 13.63 8.83 9.49
C PRO A 150 13.90 10.05 10.37
N LYS A 151 13.17 11.15 10.17
CA LYS A 151 13.40 12.40 10.88
C LYS A 151 12.19 13.32 10.91
N ASN A 152 12.17 14.22 11.88
CA ASN A 152 11.19 15.29 12.01
C ASN A 152 11.86 16.67 11.83
N PHE A 153 11.18 17.74 12.25
CA PHE A 153 11.65 19.12 12.09
C PHE A 153 12.55 19.62 13.25
N GLY A 154 13.01 18.73 14.13
CA GLY A 154 13.96 19.03 15.21
C GLY A 154 13.44 18.73 16.63
N ALA A 155 12.36 17.96 16.77
CA ALA A 155 11.88 17.46 18.06
C ALA A 155 12.45 16.07 18.39
N GLU A 156 12.37 15.66 19.65
CA GLU A 156 12.85 14.35 20.10
C GLU A 156 11.98 13.19 19.59
N THR A 157 10.68 13.44 19.42
CA THR A 157 9.70 12.43 19.00
C THR A 157 8.89 12.90 17.80
N THR A 158 8.50 11.97 16.94
CA THR A 158 7.63 12.23 15.80
C THR A 158 6.18 11.91 16.14
N LYS A 159 5.26 12.83 15.81
CA LYS A 159 3.82 12.65 16.04
C LYS A 159 3.03 12.78 14.75
N ILE A 160 2.23 11.77 14.44
CA ILE A 160 1.39 11.69 13.24
C ILE A 160 -0.07 11.48 13.66
N PHE A 161 -0.97 12.29 13.11
CA PHE A 161 -2.41 12.23 13.39
C PHE A 161 -3.21 11.54 12.29
N TYR A 162 -2.73 11.60 11.05
CA TYR A 162 -3.44 11.02 9.93
C TYR A 162 -2.49 10.64 8.79
N ILE A 163 -2.72 9.45 8.24
CA ILE A 163 -2.08 9.01 6.99
C ILE A 163 -3.18 8.67 5.99
N GLY A 164 -3.20 9.42 4.89
CA GLY A 164 -4.07 9.18 3.75
C GLY A 164 -3.34 8.41 2.66
N LEU A 165 -3.96 7.37 2.14
CA LEU A 165 -3.48 6.64 0.96
C LEU A 165 -4.49 6.78 -0.19
N LYS A 166 -4.02 7.32 -1.32
CA LYS A 166 -4.83 7.53 -2.54
C LYS A 166 -4.39 6.56 -3.61
N GLY A 167 -5.35 5.89 -4.24
CA GLY A 167 -5.05 4.96 -5.31
C GLY A 167 -6.19 4.03 -5.67
N GLU A 168 -5.85 2.98 -6.41
CA GLU A 168 -6.78 1.95 -6.85
C GLU A 168 -6.41 0.63 -6.19
N TRP A 169 -7.42 -0.11 -5.76
CA TRP A 169 -7.25 -1.47 -5.27
C TRP A 169 -7.83 -2.44 -6.30
N THR A 170 -7.13 -3.55 -6.51
CA THR A 170 -7.58 -4.67 -7.33
C THR A 170 -7.50 -5.93 -6.48
N GLU A 171 -8.53 -6.75 -6.57
CA GLU A 171 -8.54 -8.03 -5.87
C GLU A 171 -7.33 -8.87 -6.29
N ALA A 172 -6.55 -9.30 -5.30
CA ALA A 172 -5.45 -10.20 -5.56
C ALA A 172 -6.02 -11.52 -6.05
N HIS A 173 -5.90 -11.79 -7.36
CA HIS A 173 -6.03 -13.12 -7.87
C HIS A 173 -4.90 -13.93 -7.24
N ARG A 174 -5.20 -14.64 -6.14
CA ARG A 174 -4.35 -15.74 -5.69
C ARG A 174 -4.33 -16.71 -6.86
N HIS A 175 -3.28 -16.68 -7.66
CA HIS A 175 -2.92 -17.84 -8.46
C HIS A 175 -2.62 -18.92 -7.44
N GLU A 176 -3.64 -19.71 -7.10
CA GLU A 176 -3.41 -21.09 -6.69
C GLU A 176 -2.50 -21.64 -7.78
N VAL A 177 -1.25 -21.93 -7.41
CA VAL A 177 -0.28 -22.51 -8.33
C VAL A 177 -0.83 -23.88 -8.68
N THR A 178 -1.67 -23.94 -9.72
CA THR A 178 -1.85 -25.15 -10.49
C THR A 178 -0.46 -25.44 -11.02
N ILE A 179 0.29 -26.27 -10.31
CA ILE A 179 1.41 -26.99 -10.88
C ILE A 179 0.74 -27.82 -11.97
N CYS A 180 0.61 -27.25 -13.17
CA CYS A 180 0.45 -28.04 -14.38
C CYS A 180 1.74 -28.84 -14.44
N ASN A 181 1.67 -30.07 -13.91
CA ASN A 181 2.76 -31.01 -14.02
C ASN A 181 3.08 -31.10 -15.52
N TYR A 182 4.25 -30.60 -15.86
CA TYR A 182 4.83 -30.72 -17.17
C TYR A 182 5.23 -32.17 -17.36
N GLU A 183 4.26 -33.04 -17.68
CA GLU A 183 4.61 -34.29 -18.35
C GLU A 183 4.86 -33.95 -19.81
N ALA A 184 6.08 -33.48 -20.07
CA ALA A 184 6.64 -33.47 -21.40
C ALA A 184 6.60 -34.89 -21.98
N SER A 185 5.94 -34.98 -23.13
CA SER A 185 6.27 -35.84 -24.26
C SER A 185 6.21 -37.36 -24.01
N ALA A 186 5.17 -38.00 -24.57
CA ALA A 186 5.33 -39.37 -25.05
C ALA A 186 6.57 -39.41 -25.96
N ASN A 187 7.55 -40.24 -25.64
CA ASN A 187 8.68 -40.53 -26.51
C ASN A 187 8.24 -41.65 -27.48
N PRO A 188 7.97 -41.38 -28.78
CA PRO A 188 7.54 -42.41 -29.73
C PRO A 188 8.65 -43.37 -30.17
N ALA A 189 9.84 -43.35 -29.55
CA ALA A 189 10.97 -44.20 -29.93
C ALA A 189 11.14 -45.49 -29.11
N ASP A 190 10.33 -45.72 -28.07
CA ASP A 190 10.51 -46.89 -27.19
C ASP A 190 9.20 -47.66 -27.00
N HIS A 191 8.77 -48.37 -28.04
CA HIS A 191 8.09 -49.67 -27.95
C HIS A 191 8.14 -50.31 -29.36
N LYS A 192 8.94 -51.38 -29.51
CA LYS A 192 9.07 -52.13 -30.76
C LYS A 192 7.76 -52.83 -31.08
N VAL A 193 7.19 -52.54 -32.25
CA VAL A 193 6.10 -53.36 -32.83
C VAL A 193 6.76 -54.60 -33.44
N GLU A 194 6.60 -55.75 -32.80
CA GLU A 194 6.89 -57.05 -33.43
C GLU A 194 5.95 -57.25 -34.63
N GLN A 195 6.52 -57.24 -35.82
CA GLN A 195 5.82 -57.59 -37.06
C GLN A 195 5.54 -59.10 -37.08
N ILE A 196 4.37 -59.50 -36.62
CA ILE A 196 3.83 -60.82 -36.93
C ILE A 196 3.29 -60.77 -38.36
N THR A 197 4.02 -61.35 -39.31
CA THR A 197 3.57 -61.49 -40.70
C THR A 197 2.83 -62.81 -40.84
N PRO A 198 1.53 -62.85 -41.15
CA PRO A 198 0.90 -64.10 -41.55
C PRO A 198 1.28 -64.42 -43.01
N GLN A 199 2.13 -65.44 -43.19
CA GLN A 199 2.32 -66.07 -44.49
C GLN A 199 0.99 -66.66 -44.96
N THR A 200 0.47 -66.17 -46.08
CA THR A 200 -0.60 -66.87 -46.79
C THR A 200 -0.07 -67.28 -48.16
N HIS A 201 0.34 -68.54 -48.23
CA HIS A 201 0.58 -69.23 -49.49
C HIS A 201 -0.77 -69.44 -50.19
N PHE A 202 -0.93 -68.93 -51.41
CA PHE A 202 -1.93 -69.45 -52.33
C PHE A 202 -1.21 -70.27 -53.40
N ILE A 203 -1.50 -71.57 -53.38
CA ILE A 203 -1.12 -72.55 -54.40
C ILE A 203 -2.37 -72.86 -55.23
N SER A 204 -2.12 -72.82 -56.55
CA SER A 204 -2.88 -73.34 -57.70
C SER A 204 -4.06 -72.54 -58.23
#